data_AF-A0A970M9G6-F1
#
_entry.id   AF-A0A970M9G6-F1
#
_cell.length_a   1.000
_cell.length_b   1.000
_cell.length_c   1.000
_cell.angle_alpha   90.00
_cell.angle_beta   90.00
_cell.angle_gamma   90.00
#
_symmetry.space_group_name_H-M   'P 1'
#
loop_
_entity.id
_entity.type
_entity.pdbx_description
1 polymer ?
#
loop_
_entity_poly.entity_id
_entity_poly.type
_entity_poly.pdbx_seq_one_letter_code
_entity_poly.pdbx_strand_id
1 'polypeptide(L)'
;MKRCFGKHVSRGLFAVVLLLLGTACSRSPEGTRDGDCDDQIDNDGNGLVDCEDPGCRLDDVCVAAAARAALAAEKARRDAQAKVPLPADTEAEHPFFSVSGLMVQRGHNGKDIDRAAAINYCRQLDLGGFRDWRLPTQEEALAAFHSKQLAHEELVMWTSTDAGPKSGIIVGITTGAVNDLPLRLMGQCRARCVREIK
;
A
#
# COMPACT_ATOMS: atom_id res chain seq x y z
N MET A 1 30.08 -31.43 17.14
CA MET A 1 29.98 -32.68 17.93
C MET A 1 31.21 -32.82 18.83
N LYS A 2 31.12 -32.37 20.09
CA LYS A 2 32.11 -32.62 21.14
C LYS A 2 31.35 -33.08 22.39
N ARG A 3 31.91 -34.08 23.06
CA ARG A 3 31.27 -35.08 23.93
C ARG A 3 30.95 -34.54 25.33
N CYS A 4 29.83 -34.97 25.91
CA CYS A 4 29.52 -34.84 27.33
C CYS A 4 30.44 -35.73 28.19
N PHE A 5 30.96 -35.19 29.29
CA PHE A 5 31.54 -35.95 30.40
C PHE A 5 30.95 -35.39 31.70
N GLY A 6 30.22 -36.23 32.43
CA GLY A 6 29.69 -35.90 33.75
C GLY A 6 30.73 -36.11 34.85
N LYS A 7 30.59 -35.37 35.95
CA LYS A 7 30.99 -35.80 37.30
C LYS A 7 29.98 -35.26 38.32
N HIS A 8 29.28 -36.18 38.96
CA HIS A 8 28.59 -35.97 40.23
C HIS A 8 29.62 -35.74 41.34
N VAL A 9 29.43 -34.73 42.18
CA VAL A 9 30.06 -34.65 43.50
C VAL A 9 29.01 -34.24 44.54
N SER A 10 28.77 -35.21 45.41
CA SER A 10 28.37 -35.22 46.82
C SER A 10 27.59 -34.06 47.47
N ARG A 11 26.53 -34.48 48.17
CA ARG A 11 25.66 -33.73 49.08
C ARG A 11 26.46 -33.20 50.27
N GLY A 12 26.29 -31.90 50.57
CA GLY A 12 26.78 -31.25 51.79
C GLY A 12 25.82 -30.13 52.18
N LEU A 13 25.10 -30.35 53.28
CA LEU A 13 24.10 -29.48 53.88
C LEU A 13 24.81 -28.31 54.60
N PHE A 14 24.70 -27.08 54.09
CA PHE A 14 24.89 -25.86 54.90
C PHE A 14 23.91 -24.80 54.42
N ALA A 15 22.89 -24.58 55.23
CA ALA A 15 21.95 -23.48 55.09
C ALA A 15 22.66 -22.18 55.43
N VAL A 16 22.85 -21.32 54.44
CA VAL A 16 23.07 -19.89 54.66
C VAL A 16 21.87 -19.19 54.04
N VAL A 17 20.94 -18.80 54.91
CA VAL A 17 19.84 -17.90 54.60
C VAL A 17 20.46 -16.53 54.35
N LEU A 18 20.71 -16.19 53.08
CA LEU A 18 21.02 -14.83 52.67
C LEU A 18 19.70 -14.10 52.42
N LEU A 19 19.50 -13.06 53.23
CA LEU A 19 18.33 -12.19 53.25
C LEU A 19 17.96 -11.65 51.86
N LEU A 20 16.65 -11.69 51.61
CA LEU A 20 15.92 -11.06 50.52
C LEU A 20 16.31 -9.58 50.37
N LEU A 21 16.91 -9.23 49.24
CA LEU A 21 16.55 -8.03 48.51
C LEU A 21 16.40 -8.45 47.04
N GLY A 22 15.35 -9.21 46.77
CA GLY A 22 14.76 -9.19 45.44
C GLY A 22 14.19 -7.79 45.25
N THR A 23 15.03 -6.85 44.83
CA THR A 23 14.55 -5.63 44.18
C THR A 23 13.82 -6.09 42.95
N ALA A 24 12.52 -6.30 43.08
CA ALA A 24 11.64 -6.29 41.93
C ALA A 24 11.92 -4.95 41.26
N CYS A 25 12.62 -4.95 40.12
CA CYS A 25 12.62 -3.78 39.26
C CYS A 25 11.16 -3.58 38.90
N SER A 26 10.48 -2.67 39.60
CA SER A 26 9.31 -2.00 39.06
C SER A 26 9.83 -1.17 37.89
N ARG A 27 10.08 -1.86 36.77
CA ARG A 27 10.46 -1.21 35.52
C ARG A 27 9.27 -0.31 35.19
N SER A 28 9.51 0.99 35.29
CA SER A 28 8.48 1.97 34.98
C SER A 28 8.18 1.86 33.50
N PRO A 29 6.93 2.03 33.06
CA PRO A 29 6.64 2.06 31.63
C PRO A 29 7.58 3.04 30.91
N GLU A 30 8.05 2.67 29.73
CA GLU A 30 8.82 3.55 28.85
C GLU A 30 8.02 4.81 28.51
N GLY A 31 8.70 5.95 28.31
CA GLY A 31 8.04 7.24 28.08
C GLY A 31 7.51 7.93 29.34
N THR A 32 8.02 7.57 30.52
CA THR A 32 7.70 8.26 31.79
C THR A 32 8.70 9.35 32.16
N ARG A 33 9.88 9.38 31.53
CA ARG A 33 10.89 10.45 31.68
C ARG A 33 11.30 11.00 30.32
N ASP A 34 11.66 12.27 30.32
CA ASP A 34 12.25 12.94 29.16
C ASP A 34 13.52 12.20 28.71
N GLY A 35 13.59 11.84 27.43
CA GLY A 35 14.72 11.13 26.83
C GLY A 35 14.61 9.60 26.84
N ASP A 36 13.59 9.02 27.48
CA ASP A 36 13.38 7.56 27.46
C ASP A 36 12.99 7.05 26.05
N CYS A 37 12.52 7.92 25.16
CA CYS A 37 11.96 7.56 23.85
C CYS A 37 12.86 7.93 22.65
N ASP A 38 14.13 8.31 22.89
CA ASP A 38 15.08 8.68 21.84
C ASP A 38 16.55 8.29 22.14
N ASP A 39 16.77 7.40 23.10
CA ASP A 39 18.10 7.01 23.60
C ASP A 39 18.55 5.59 23.18
N GLN A 40 17.70 4.84 22.49
CA GLN A 40 17.93 3.45 22.04
C GLN A 40 18.05 2.44 23.18
N ILE A 41 17.50 2.75 24.35
CA ILE A 41 17.55 1.91 25.54
C ILE A 41 16.15 1.42 25.92
N ASP A 42 16.02 0.11 26.05
CA ASP A 42 14.82 -0.56 26.59
C ASP A 42 14.73 -0.32 28.11
N ASN A 43 14.23 0.85 28.48
CA ASN A 43 14.20 1.34 29.85
C ASN A 43 13.18 0.58 30.73
N ASP A 44 12.19 -0.09 30.12
CA ASP A 44 11.21 -0.93 30.80
C ASP A 44 11.42 -2.45 30.62
N GLY A 45 12.43 -2.80 29.82
CA GLY A 45 12.96 -4.14 29.61
C GLY A 45 11.98 -5.11 28.93
N ASN A 46 11.08 -4.62 28.08
CA ASN A 46 10.06 -5.40 27.38
C ASN A 46 10.53 -5.91 25.99
N GLY A 47 11.73 -5.53 25.56
CA GLY A 47 12.36 -5.93 24.31
C GLY A 47 12.08 -5.00 23.13
N LEU A 48 11.47 -3.85 23.36
CA LEU A 48 11.27 -2.77 22.40
C LEU A 48 12.05 -1.54 22.88
N VAL A 49 12.35 -0.61 21.98
CA VAL A 49 13.14 0.60 22.26
C VAL A 49 12.50 1.78 21.57
N ASP A 50 12.55 2.96 22.18
CA ASP A 50 12.14 4.23 21.59
C ASP A 50 10.73 4.16 20.95
N CYS A 51 10.59 4.60 19.70
CA CYS A 51 9.33 4.61 18.99
C CYS A 51 8.82 3.23 18.55
N GLU A 52 9.64 2.18 18.68
CA GLU A 52 9.16 0.81 18.56
C GLU A 52 8.44 0.36 19.84
N ASP A 53 8.58 1.09 20.96
CA ASP A 53 7.93 0.80 22.23
C ASP A 53 6.48 1.34 22.34
N PRO A 54 5.51 0.51 22.76
CA PRO A 54 4.13 0.91 23.02
C PRO A 54 3.93 2.08 23.98
N GLY A 55 4.81 2.27 24.96
CA GLY A 55 4.84 3.35 25.96
C GLY A 55 5.23 4.69 25.37
N CYS A 56 6.09 4.70 24.34
CA CYS A 56 6.54 5.91 23.64
C CYS A 56 5.58 6.40 22.55
N ARG A 57 4.47 5.70 22.29
CA ARG A 57 3.54 6.04 21.18
C ARG A 57 2.97 7.46 21.19
N LEU A 58 2.88 8.09 22.35
CA LEU A 58 2.34 9.45 22.51
C LEU A 58 3.40 10.47 22.89
N ASP A 59 4.67 10.06 22.99
CA ASP A 59 5.76 10.99 23.22
C ASP A 59 5.96 11.92 22.02
N ASP A 60 6.28 13.18 22.28
CA ASP A 60 6.43 14.21 21.25
C ASP A 60 7.48 13.82 20.19
N VAL A 61 8.55 13.11 20.58
CA VAL A 61 9.59 12.64 19.65
C VAL A 61 9.00 11.65 18.64
N CYS A 62 8.25 10.66 19.13
CA CYS A 62 7.68 9.61 18.29
C CYS A 62 6.49 10.08 17.47
N VAL A 63 5.65 10.96 18.02
CA VAL A 63 4.58 11.62 17.27
C VAL A 63 5.17 12.48 16.14
N ALA A 64 6.24 13.23 16.42
CA ALA A 64 6.92 14.03 15.39
C ALA A 64 7.63 13.14 14.35
N ALA A 65 8.25 12.03 14.77
CA ALA A 65 8.86 11.06 13.86
C ALA A 65 7.81 10.43 12.92
N ALA A 66 6.67 10.01 13.46
CA ALA A 66 5.55 9.49 12.68
C ALA A 66 4.99 10.53 11.70
N ALA A 67 4.84 11.79 12.13
CA ALA A 67 4.40 12.88 11.25
C ALA A 67 5.38 13.13 10.10
N ARG A 68 6.70 13.16 10.38
CA ARG A 68 7.75 13.28 9.35
C ARG A 68 7.73 12.11 8.38
N ALA A 69 7.57 10.88 8.87
CA ALA A 69 7.48 9.68 8.04
C ALA A 69 6.23 9.72 7.13
N ALA A 70 5.08 10.16 7.64
CA ALA A 70 3.86 10.32 6.86
C ALA A 70 4.01 11.37 5.75
N LEU A 71 4.62 12.52 6.05
CA LEU A 71 4.91 13.57 5.07
C LEU A 71 5.92 13.09 4.01
N ALA A 72 6.95 12.33 4.42
CA ALA A 72 7.92 11.74 3.49
C ALA A 72 7.26 10.69 2.59
N ALA A 73 6.37 9.85 3.12
CA ALA A 73 5.60 8.89 2.35
C ALA A 73 4.65 9.59 1.37
N GLU A 74 4.00 10.67 1.77
CA GLU A 74 3.17 11.48 0.88
C GLU A 74 4.00 12.10 -0.25
N LYS A 75 5.15 12.71 0.09
CA LYS A 75 6.08 13.27 -0.90
C LYS A 75 6.58 12.20 -1.87
N ALA A 76 7.03 11.05 -1.37
CA ALA A 76 7.50 9.95 -2.19
C ALA A 76 6.41 9.42 -3.13
N ARG A 77 5.15 9.39 -2.68
CA ARG A 77 4.00 9.05 -3.53
C ARG A 77 3.78 10.11 -4.62
N ARG A 78 3.83 11.42 -4.28
CA ARG A 78 3.73 12.51 -5.27
C ARG A 78 4.87 12.46 -6.29
N ASP A 79 6.10 12.23 -5.84
CA ASP A 79 7.28 12.09 -6.71
C ASP A 79 7.15 10.85 -7.62
N ALA A 80 6.64 9.73 -7.10
CA ALA A 80 6.36 8.54 -7.89
C ALA A 80 5.23 8.79 -8.91
N GLN A 81 4.21 9.57 -8.55
CA GLN A 81 3.13 9.97 -9.44
C GLN A 81 3.64 10.88 -10.57
N ALA A 82 4.55 11.82 -10.31
CA ALA A 82 5.18 12.63 -11.35
C ALA A 82 5.91 11.79 -12.40
N LYS A 83 6.27 10.54 -12.06
CA LYS A 83 6.91 9.57 -12.96
C LYS A 83 5.89 8.70 -13.73
N VAL A 84 4.65 8.59 -13.26
CA VAL A 84 3.56 8.02 -14.05
C VAL A 84 3.20 9.05 -15.10
N PRO A 85 3.23 8.72 -16.41
CA PRO A 85 2.79 9.66 -17.43
C PRO A 85 1.38 10.16 -17.10
N LEU A 86 1.30 11.43 -16.69
CA LEU A 86 0.03 12.12 -16.56
C LEU A 86 -0.59 12.11 -17.96
N PRO A 87 -1.82 11.60 -18.12
CA PRO A 87 -2.46 11.76 -19.40
C PRO A 87 -2.63 13.22 -19.74
N ALA A 88 -2.62 13.49 -21.05
CA ALA A 88 -2.76 14.83 -21.61
C ALA A 88 -4.03 15.57 -21.17
N ASP A 89 -4.97 14.91 -20.48
CA ASP A 89 -6.24 15.46 -19.99
C ASP A 89 -6.24 15.80 -18.49
N THR A 90 -5.13 15.66 -17.78
CA THR A 90 -5.05 15.98 -16.33
C THR A 90 -5.22 17.46 -16.02
N GLU A 91 -5.08 18.34 -17.02
CA GLU A 91 -5.44 19.75 -16.96
C GLU A 91 -6.83 20.07 -17.56
N ALA A 92 -7.58 19.07 -18.02
CA ALA A 92 -8.93 19.30 -18.52
C ALA A 92 -9.84 19.69 -17.34
N GLU A 93 -10.70 20.69 -17.55
CA GLU A 93 -11.67 21.19 -16.56
C GLU A 93 -12.56 20.09 -15.95
N HIS A 94 -12.60 18.89 -16.57
CA HIS A 94 -13.38 17.74 -16.13
C HIS A 94 -12.63 16.42 -16.41
N PRO A 95 -11.68 15.98 -15.55
CA PRO A 95 -10.82 14.82 -15.81
C PRO A 95 -11.55 13.46 -15.70
N PHE A 96 -12.82 13.47 -15.28
CA PHE A 96 -13.67 12.29 -15.16
C PHE A 96 -15.13 12.63 -15.49
N PHE A 97 -15.96 11.60 -15.62
CA PHE A 97 -17.41 11.71 -15.76
C PHE A 97 -18.11 10.64 -14.93
N SER A 98 -19.42 10.81 -14.70
CA SER A 98 -20.22 9.84 -13.97
C SER A 98 -21.11 9.02 -14.91
N VAL A 99 -21.21 7.71 -14.66
CA VAL A 99 -22.12 6.79 -15.35
C VAL A 99 -22.47 5.62 -14.44
N SER A 100 -23.75 5.28 -14.30
CA SER A 100 -24.20 4.08 -13.57
C SER A 100 -23.62 3.92 -12.15
N GLY A 101 -23.48 5.01 -11.39
CA GLY A 101 -22.89 4.99 -10.04
C GLY A 101 -21.35 4.92 -10.01
N LEU A 102 -20.69 5.00 -11.17
CA LEU A 102 -19.24 5.04 -11.31
C LEU A 102 -18.78 6.45 -11.66
N MET A 103 -17.59 6.82 -11.18
CA MET A 103 -16.78 7.86 -11.80
C MET A 103 -15.73 7.20 -12.68
N VAL A 104 -15.61 7.67 -13.92
CA VAL A 104 -14.74 7.10 -14.94
C VAL A 104 -13.76 8.18 -15.42
N GLN A 105 -12.47 7.85 -15.42
CA GLN A 105 -11.42 8.72 -15.97
C GLN A 105 -11.70 9.02 -17.46
N ARG A 106 -11.55 10.28 -17.90
CA ARG A 106 -11.70 10.69 -19.32
C ARG A 106 -10.46 10.43 -20.18
N GLY A 107 -9.29 10.36 -19.58
CA GLY A 107 -8.06 9.93 -20.22
C GLY A 107 -7.74 8.46 -19.96
N HIS A 108 -6.47 8.13 -20.15
CA HIS A 108 -5.92 6.80 -19.91
C HIS A 108 -4.42 6.92 -19.64
N ASN A 109 -3.71 5.86 -19.29
CA ASN A 109 -2.29 5.92 -18.97
C ASN A 109 -1.31 6.36 -20.10
N GLY A 110 -1.78 6.58 -21.34
CA GLY A 110 -1.03 7.26 -22.41
C GLY A 110 0.00 6.40 -23.16
N LYS A 111 0.21 5.15 -22.73
CA LYS A 111 1.15 4.21 -23.35
C LYS A 111 0.63 2.79 -23.23
N ASP A 112 1.06 1.91 -24.12
CA ASP A 112 0.65 0.51 -24.06
C ASP A 112 1.35 -0.19 -22.89
N ILE A 113 0.61 -0.98 -22.13
CA ILE A 113 1.08 -1.67 -20.94
C ILE A 113 0.46 -3.06 -20.82
N ASP A 114 1.09 -3.94 -20.04
CA ASP A 114 0.49 -5.22 -19.66
C ASP A 114 -0.60 -5.03 -18.58
N ARG A 115 -1.35 -6.10 -18.28
CA ARG A 115 -2.46 -6.03 -17.33
C ARG A 115 -2.01 -5.77 -15.89
N ALA A 116 -0.85 -6.28 -15.49
CA ALA A 116 -0.32 -6.07 -14.15
C ALA A 116 0.04 -4.59 -13.93
N ALA A 117 0.67 -3.98 -14.92
CA ALA A 117 0.94 -2.55 -14.95
C ALA A 117 -0.35 -1.73 -15.00
N ALA A 118 -1.40 -2.20 -15.68
CA ALA A 118 -2.71 -1.52 -15.73
C ALA A 118 -3.39 -1.46 -14.35
N ILE A 119 -3.38 -2.58 -13.63
CA ILE A 119 -3.85 -2.65 -12.24
C ILE A 119 -3.06 -1.68 -11.36
N ASN A 120 -1.72 -1.70 -11.47
CA ASN A 120 -0.86 -0.84 -10.67
C ASN A 120 -1.05 0.65 -10.99
N TYR A 121 -1.21 1.00 -12.26
CA TYR A 121 -1.50 2.37 -12.70
C TYR A 121 -2.75 2.90 -12.00
N CYS A 122 -3.86 2.17 -12.06
CA CYS A 122 -5.10 2.65 -11.45
C CYS A 122 -5.02 2.75 -9.91
N ARG A 123 -4.36 1.79 -9.24
CA ARG A 123 -4.18 1.83 -7.77
C ARG A 123 -3.31 2.99 -7.28
N GLN A 124 -2.49 3.57 -8.16
CA GLN A 124 -1.59 4.67 -7.85
C GLN A 124 -2.10 6.01 -8.37
N LEU A 125 -3.21 6.03 -9.12
CA LEU A 125 -3.76 7.24 -9.71
C LEU A 125 -4.32 8.14 -8.60
N ASP A 126 -3.83 9.38 -8.55
CA ASP A 126 -4.46 10.49 -7.85
C ASP A 126 -5.05 11.44 -8.89
N LEU A 127 -6.38 11.46 -9.00
CA LEU A 127 -7.10 12.24 -10.00
C LEU A 127 -8.34 12.84 -9.37
N GLY A 128 -8.50 14.16 -9.48
CA GLY A 128 -9.65 14.87 -8.92
C GLY A 128 -9.73 14.85 -7.39
N GLY A 129 -8.60 14.65 -6.69
CA GLY A 129 -8.57 14.47 -5.24
C GLY A 129 -8.95 13.07 -4.75
N PHE A 130 -9.16 12.12 -5.67
CA PHE A 130 -9.50 10.74 -5.36
C PHE A 130 -8.31 9.80 -5.63
N ARG A 131 -8.15 8.81 -4.75
CA ARG A 131 -7.02 7.85 -4.75
C ARG A 131 -7.46 6.39 -4.70
N ASP A 132 -8.76 6.15 -4.69
CA ASP A 132 -9.42 4.83 -4.68
C ASP A 132 -9.80 4.37 -6.09
N TRP A 133 -9.06 4.85 -7.10
CA TRP A 133 -9.20 4.42 -8.48
C TRP A 133 -8.76 2.96 -8.66
N ARG A 134 -9.46 2.24 -9.52
CA ARG A 134 -9.17 0.85 -9.88
C ARG A 134 -9.41 0.60 -11.35
N LEU A 135 -8.88 -0.51 -11.84
CA LEU A 135 -9.19 -1.00 -13.17
C LEU A 135 -10.68 -1.43 -13.19
N PRO A 136 -11.46 -1.12 -14.24
CA PRO A 136 -12.86 -1.48 -14.32
C PRO A 136 -13.04 -2.98 -14.50
N THR A 137 -14.17 -3.53 -14.07
CA THR A 137 -14.62 -4.84 -14.56
C THR A 137 -15.06 -4.73 -16.03
N GLN A 138 -15.29 -5.88 -16.67
CA GLN A 138 -15.87 -5.94 -18.02
C GLN A 138 -17.19 -5.16 -18.10
N GLU A 139 -18.08 -5.33 -17.14
CA GLU A 139 -19.40 -4.69 -17.10
C GLU A 139 -19.27 -3.16 -16.96
N GLU A 140 -18.37 -2.70 -16.10
CA GLU A 140 -18.10 -1.28 -15.88
C GLU A 140 -17.46 -0.62 -17.11
N ALA A 141 -16.54 -1.33 -17.78
CA ALA A 141 -15.94 -0.86 -19.03
C ALA A 141 -17.00 -0.73 -20.14
N LEU A 142 -17.94 -1.68 -20.22
CA LEU A 142 -19.07 -1.60 -21.15
C LEU A 142 -20.03 -0.46 -20.77
N ALA A 143 -20.29 -0.22 -19.49
CA ALA A 143 -21.08 0.93 -19.06
C ALA A 143 -20.43 2.26 -19.47
N ALA A 144 -19.10 2.38 -19.30
CA ALA A 144 -18.35 3.54 -19.77
C ALA A 144 -18.44 3.71 -21.29
N PHE A 145 -18.31 2.63 -22.07
CA PHE A 145 -18.51 2.65 -23.52
C PHE A 145 -19.91 3.15 -23.90
N HIS A 146 -20.96 2.56 -23.32
CA HIS A 146 -22.35 2.91 -23.61
C HIS A 146 -22.74 4.34 -23.23
N SER A 147 -22.00 4.97 -22.32
CA SER A 147 -22.19 6.37 -21.96
C SER A 147 -21.96 7.33 -23.13
N LYS A 148 -21.16 6.94 -24.13
CA LYS A 148 -20.70 7.78 -25.25
C LYS A 148 -19.97 9.07 -24.82
N GLN A 149 -19.44 9.11 -23.59
CA GLN A 149 -18.68 10.25 -23.07
C GLN A 149 -17.16 10.09 -23.23
N LEU A 150 -16.70 8.94 -23.74
CA LEU A 150 -15.31 8.66 -24.03
C LEU A 150 -14.90 9.28 -25.37
N ALA A 151 -13.67 9.79 -25.45
CA ALA A 151 -13.09 10.22 -26.71
C ALA A 151 -12.98 9.02 -27.67
N HIS A 152 -13.21 9.26 -28.96
CA HIS A 152 -13.19 8.24 -29.98
C HIS A 152 -11.74 7.92 -30.36
N GLU A 153 -11.13 7.01 -29.61
CA GLU A 153 -9.77 6.55 -29.85
C GLU A 153 -9.79 5.05 -30.21
N GLU A 154 -9.00 4.66 -31.21
CA GLU A 154 -8.88 3.27 -31.61
C GLU A 154 -7.92 2.54 -30.66
N LEU A 155 -8.44 2.21 -29.49
CA LEU A 155 -7.70 1.52 -28.44
C LEU A 155 -8.57 0.53 -27.69
N VAL A 156 -7.90 -0.44 -27.05
CA VAL A 156 -8.52 -1.42 -26.16
C VAL A 156 -8.04 -1.21 -24.73
N MET A 157 -8.92 -1.50 -23.77
CA MET A 157 -8.71 -1.26 -22.36
C MET A 157 -8.62 -2.57 -21.60
N TRP A 158 -7.60 -2.70 -20.77
CA TRP A 158 -7.58 -3.76 -19.78
C TRP A 158 -8.73 -3.61 -18.78
N THR A 159 -9.29 -4.74 -18.38
CA THR A 159 -10.26 -4.83 -17.28
C THR A 159 -9.70 -5.69 -16.15
N SER A 160 -10.29 -5.58 -14.95
CA SER A 160 -10.03 -6.46 -13.81
C SER A 160 -10.72 -7.81 -13.92
N THR A 161 -11.54 -8.05 -14.95
CA THR A 161 -12.18 -9.34 -15.18
C THR A 161 -11.17 -10.32 -15.78
N ASP A 162 -11.03 -11.49 -15.17
CA ASP A 162 -10.17 -12.57 -15.66
C ASP A 162 -10.90 -13.35 -16.77
N ALA A 163 -10.16 -13.75 -17.81
CA ALA A 163 -10.65 -14.64 -18.86
C ALA A 163 -10.14 -16.09 -18.68
N GLY A 164 -9.17 -16.26 -17.79
CA GLY A 164 -8.53 -17.53 -17.50
C GLY A 164 -7.25 -17.32 -16.67
N PRO A 165 -6.50 -18.39 -16.37
CA PRO A 165 -5.32 -18.30 -15.50
C PRO A 165 -4.15 -17.50 -16.11
N LYS A 166 -4.17 -17.27 -17.43
CA LYS A 166 -3.11 -16.56 -18.17
C LYS A 166 -3.67 -15.54 -19.16
N SER A 167 -4.97 -15.26 -19.13
CA SER A 167 -5.63 -14.28 -19.99
C SER A 167 -6.55 -13.36 -19.20
N GLY A 168 -6.68 -12.12 -19.66
CA GLY A 168 -7.57 -11.12 -19.08
C GLY A 168 -8.50 -10.54 -20.14
N ILE A 169 -9.66 -10.08 -19.71
CA ILE A 169 -10.64 -9.44 -20.59
C ILE A 169 -10.17 -8.03 -20.94
N ILE A 170 -10.29 -7.69 -22.22
CA ILE A 170 -10.15 -6.34 -22.76
C ILE A 170 -11.46 -5.87 -23.39
N VAL A 171 -11.69 -4.56 -23.37
CA VAL A 171 -12.85 -3.92 -24.01
C VAL A 171 -12.38 -2.80 -24.94
N GLY A 172 -12.83 -2.81 -26.18
CA GLY A 172 -12.62 -1.71 -27.12
C GLY A 172 -13.52 -0.52 -26.78
N ILE A 173 -12.95 0.66 -26.51
CA ILE A 173 -13.74 1.83 -26.08
C ILE A 173 -14.51 2.52 -27.20
N THR A 174 -14.19 2.19 -28.45
CA THR A 174 -14.87 2.72 -29.63
C THR A 174 -15.84 1.68 -30.20
N THR A 175 -15.49 0.39 -30.10
CA THR A 175 -16.25 -0.69 -30.72
C THR A 175 -17.18 -1.42 -29.76
N GLY A 176 -16.93 -1.32 -28.46
CA GLY A 176 -17.58 -2.16 -27.44
C GLY A 176 -17.19 -3.63 -27.54
N ALA A 177 -16.21 -3.99 -28.38
CA ALA A 177 -15.81 -5.37 -28.58
C ALA A 177 -15.12 -5.91 -27.32
N VAL A 178 -15.56 -7.07 -26.86
CA VAL A 178 -14.97 -7.80 -25.74
C VAL A 178 -14.11 -8.92 -26.30
N ASN A 179 -12.85 -8.98 -25.88
CA ASN A 179 -11.92 -10.04 -26.25
C ASN A 179 -11.09 -10.44 -25.03
N ASP A 180 -10.39 -11.57 -25.10
CA ASP A 180 -9.37 -11.93 -24.11
C ASP A 180 -7.97 -11.95 -24.73
N LEU A 181 -6.98 -11.52 -23.94
CA LEU A 181 -5.58 -11.49 -24.36
C LEU A 181 -4.68 -12.07 -23.28
N PRO A 182 -3.51 -12.62 -23.65
CA PRO A 182 -2.50 -13.05 -22.67
C PRO A 182 -2.11 -11.91 -21.72
N LEU A 183 -2.00 -12.18 -20.42
CA LEU A 183 -1.77 -11.15 -19.38
C LEU A 183 -0.51 -10.30 -19.58
N ARG A 184 0.49 -10.86 -20.28
CA ARG A 184 1.80 -10.24 -20.55
C ARG A 184 1.87 -9.56 -21.93
N LEU A 185 0.78 -9.58 -22.71
CA LEU A 185 0.80 -8.97 -24.03
C LEU A 185 0.94 -7.46 -23.89
N MET A 186 1.98 -6.92 -24.51
CA MET A 186 2.25 -5.49 -24.61
C MET A 186 2.00 -5.06 -26.05
N GLY A 187 0.78 -4.60 -26.33
CA GLY A 187 0.40 -4.08 -27.65
C GLY A 187 -1.06 -3.60 -27.64
N GLN A 188 -1.25 -2.31 -27.92
CA GLN A 188 -2.55 -1.61 -28.06
C GLN A 188 -3.49 -1.61 -26.84
N CYS A 189 -3.02 -2.12 -25.70
CA CYS A 189 -3.81 -2.18 -24.47
C CYS A 189 -3.38 -1.08 -23.48
N ARG A 190 -4.35 -0.27 -23.04
CA ARG A 190 -4.15 0.84 -22.09
C ARG A 190 -4.97 0.61 -20.81
N ALA A 191 -4.81 1.50 -19.84
CA ALA A 191 -5.55 1.53 -18.57
C ALA A 191 -6.27 2.85 -18.37
N ARG A 192 -7.56 2.75 -18.01
CA ARG A 192 -8.49 3.84 -17.73
C ARG A 192 -9.22 3.40 -16.50
N CYS A 193 -9.25 4.26 -15.52
CA CYS A 193 -9.64 3.85 -14.19
C CYS A 193 -11.07 4.27 -13.89
N VAL A 194 -11.69 3.50 -12.99
CA VAL A 194 -13.01 3.78 -12.44
C VAL A 194 -12.95 3.79 -10.92
N ARG A 195 -13.93 4.42 -10.30
CA ARG A 195 -14.22 4.33 -8.87
C ARG A 195 -15.72 4.39 -8.65
N GLU A 196 -16.18 3.87 -7.53
CA GLU A 196 -17.59 3.96 -7.13
C GLU A 196 -17.91 5.33 -6.53
N ILE A 197 -19.12 5.83 -6.81
CA ILE A 197 -19.68 7.00 -6.14
C ILE A 197 -20.29 6.51 -4.82
N LYS A 198 -19.85 7.10 -3.71
CA LYS A 198 -20.39 6.83 -2.37
C LYS A 198 -21.51 7.77 -2.02
#